data_AF-A0A2K8PQK0-F1
#
_entry.id   AF-A0A2K8PQK0-F1
#
_cell.length_a   1.000
_cell.length_b   1.000
_cell.length_c   1.000
_cell.angle_alpha   90.00
_cell.angle_beta   90.00
_cell.angle_gamma   90.00
#
_symmetry.space_group_name_H-M   'P 1'
#
loop_
_entity.id
_entity.type
_entity.pdbx_description
1 polymer ?
#
loop_
_entity_poly.entity_id
_entity_poly.type
_entity_poly.pdbx_seq_one_letter_code
_entity_poly.pdbx_strand_id
1 'polypeptide(L)'
;MRLHTHDYRAPSTDGIADGAILMHREMSRLLARRGSVTLHDLTAGPDCVAGLGEDDVVYAGSGPYAFLYHHWRALRGGRFRIVREAHTALWSGYWAQEELCAPLVRPGDLALFPTEYTRRLFRGNFPSVTAAGSAVAYPMLDRLPRRAPRPLPPAGAPLRIGYLGALSLAKNFDQVVSVFARCHRASDGAVTLVCAGKPNDPRWETAAVHAALGRAGVPPEAVRMEGVRPQEELPAFFDGIDVLLFPSTASRETLGRVVLEALAHGVPVLAADVGPAVELLPARNLVPTALDVDGTFDMGRVGPLGRVDEDVLTRKLLTRDIAPASLRHETPYTDGAFLRALAGEPVPAPDGHDRILPGAVRVAPRTGAVPDAAAATALFRDFFERRDDAVGAALDALAARTGHDDPALRRIVAAPERNLADYRAFPRLLDALVLPPLTYTLAPAPAGAVPTGVTP
;
A
#
# COMPACT_ATOMS: atom_id res chain seq x y z
N MET A 1 7.94 22.88 18.07
CA MET A 1 7.51 22.31 16.78
C MET A 1 6.07 22.71 16.48
N ARG A 2 5.84 23.47 15.41
CA ARG A 2 4.52 23.70 14.83
C ARG A 2 4.38 22.85 13.58
N LEU A 3 3.29 22.09 13.47
CA LEU A 3 3.09 21.15 12.36
C LEU A 3 2.18 21.76 11.31
N HIS A 4 2.51 21.56 10.04
CA HIS A 4 1.73 21.98 8.89
C HIS A 4 1.40 20.77 8.03
N THR A 5 0.16 20.63 7.57
CA THR A 5 -0.25 19.51 6.72
C THR A 5 -1.48 19.87 5.88
N HIS A 6 -1.65 19.21 4.74
CA HIS A 6 -2.87 19.35 3.95
C HIS A 6 -4.10 18.90 4.76
N ASP A 7 -5.22 19.62 4.60
CA ASP A 7 -6.50 19.24 5.19
C ASP A 7 -7.24 18.16 4.38
N TYR A 8 -6.86 16.89 4.58
CA TYR A 8 -7.57 15.74 3.99
C TYR A 8 -8.97 15.48 4.58
N ARG A 9 -9.51 16.35 5.46
CA ARG A 9 -10.88 16.21 5.98
C ARG A 9 -11.91 16.88 5.08
N ALA A 10 -11.49 17.81 4.23
CA ALA A 10 -12.35 18.59 3.34
C ALA A 10 -12.88 17.85 2.08
N PRO A 11 -12.15 16.93 1.43
CA PRO A 11 -12.65 16.32 0.19
C PRO A 11 -13.76 15.28 0.43
N SER A 12 -14.75 15.23 -0.47
CA SER A 12 -15.73 14.13 -0.51
C SER A 12 -15.00 12.82 -0.82
N THR A 13 -15.20 11.81 0.03
CA THR A 13 -14.65 10.46 -0.18
C THR A 13 -15.75 9.46 -0.54
N ASP A 14 -16.95 9.94 -0.88
CA ASP A 14 -18.11 9.09 -1.12
C ASP A 14 -17.83 8.14 -2.31
N GLY A 15 -18.08 6.85 -2.08
CA GLY A 15 -17.81 5.80 -3.06
C GLY A 15 -16.32 5.42 -3.25
N ILE A 16 -15.37 6.07 -2.56
CA ILE A 16 -13.95 5.73 -2.66
C ILE A 16 -13.52 4.83 -1.50
N ALA A 17 -13.59 3.51 -1.73
CA ALA A 17 -13.09 2.49 -0.82
C ALA A 17 -11.63 2.10 -1.13
N ASP A 18 -10.69 3.01 -0.85
CA ASP A 18 -9.24 2.75 -0.98
C ASP A 18 -8.52 2.93 0.37
N GLY A 19 -7.67 1.98 0.71
CA GLY A 19 -6.91 1.97 1.96
C GLY A 19 -5.99 3.19 2.15
N ALA A 20 -5.46 3.78 1.07
CA ALA A 20 -4.60 4.97 1.20
C ALA A 20 -5.41 6.23 1.51
N ILE A 21 -6.62 6.39 0.95
CA ILE A 21 -7.49 7.53 1.28
C ILE A 21 -7.99 7.44 2.71
N LEU A 22 -8.38 6.24 3.15
CA LEU A 22 -8.73 5.99 4.55
C LEU A 22 -7.58 6.40 5.47
N MET A 23 -6.35 6.05 5.11
CA MET A 23 -5.15 6.42 5.85
C MET A 23 -4.93 7.94 5.88
N HIS A 24 -4.91 8.65 4.75
CA HIS A 24 -4.69 10.11 4.75
C HIS A 24 -5.72 10.83 5.64
N ARG A 25 -6.97 10.39 5.60
CA ARG A 25 -8.05 10.90 6.45
C ARG A 25 -7.83 10.57 7.93
N GLU A 26 -7.39 9.36 8.25
CA GLU A 26 -7.02 8.94 9.60
C GLU A 26 -5.87 9.79 10.14
N MET A 27 -4.82 10.05 9.35
CA MET A 27 -3.69 10.90 9.72
C MET A 27 -4.13 12.34 9.96
N SER A 28 -4.89 12.94 9.04
CA SER A 28 -5.38 14.31 9.24
C SER A 28 -6.29 14.43 10.46
N ARG A 29 -7.10 13.41 10.80
CA ARG A 29 -7.89 13.38 12.05
C ARG A 29 -7.02 13.21 13.29
N LEU A 30 -5.97 12.38 13.25
CA LEU A 30 -5.01 12.26 14.34
C LEU A 30 -4.32 13.60 14.60
N LEU A 31 -3.85 14.25 13.55
CA LEU A 31 -3.14 15.52 13.63
C LEU A 31 -4.06 16.67 14.05
N ALA A 32 -5.26 16.79 13.47
CA ALA A 32 -6.21 17.86 13.81
C ALA A 32 -6.69 17.85 15.27
N ARG A 33 -6.59 16.71 15.97
CA ARG A 33 -6.87 16.63 17.41
C ARG A 33 -5.80 17.28 18.28
N ARG A 34 -4.68 17.70 17.70
CA ARG A 34 -3.59 18.39 18.40
C ARG A 34 -3.72 19.90 18.24
N GLY A 35 -3.56 20.65 19.33
CA GLY A 35 -3.67 22.11 19.32
C GLY A 35 -2.55 22.86 18.58
N SER A 36 -1.52 22.17 18.06
CA SER A 36 -0.34 22.77 17.43
C SER A 36 -0.19 22.43 15.93
N VAL A 37 -1.31 22.15 15.24
CA VAL A 37 -1.34 21.85 13.81
C VAL A 37 -2.03 22.96 13.04
N THR A 38 -1.34 23.49 12.03
CA THR A 38 -1.87 24.36 11.00
C THR A 38 -2.26 23.52 9.79
N LEU A 39 -3.50 23.69 9.33
CA LEU A 39 -4.03 22.98 8.18
C LEU A 39 -4.08 23.91 6.98
N HIS A 40 -3.78 23.39 5.80
CA HIS A 40 -3.77 24.17 4.56
C HIS A 40 -4.28 23.36 3.37
N ASP A 41 -4.54 24.05 2.25
CA ASP A 41 -4.85 23.42 0.98
C ASP A 41 -3.59 23.38 0.09
N LEU A 42 -3.22 22.19 -0.37
CA LEU A 42 -2.06 21.97 -1.23
C LEU A 42 -2.37 22.42 -2.67
N THR A 43 -3.64 22.36 -3.06
CA THR A 43 -4.09 22.75 -4.41
C THR A 43 -4.09 24.27 -4.59
N ALA A 44 -4.05 25.04 -3.50
CA ALA A 44 -3.94 26.50 -3.51
C ALA A 44 -2.52 27.02 -3.85
N GLY A 45 -1.53 26.14 -3.95
CA GLY A 45 -0.17 26.49 -4.37
C GLY A 45 0.80 26.85 -3.24
N PRO A 46 1.91 27.55 -3.54
CA PRO A 46 3.07 27.67 -2.65
C PRO A 46 2.86 28.51 -1.40
N ASP A 47 1.79 29.30 -1.32
CA ASP A 47 1.58 30.23 -0.22
C ASP A 47 1.25 29.51 1.10
N CYS A 48 0.83 28.24 1.02
CA CYS A 48 0.65 27.38 2.20
C CYS A 48 1.95 27.13 3.00
N VAL A 49 3.12 27.35 2.40
CA VAL A 49 4.43 27.23 3.06
C VAL A 49 5.20 28.55 3.13
N ALA A 50 4.55 29.67 2.82
CA ALA A 50 5.17 30.98 2.92
C ALA A 50 5.43 31.37 4.39
N GLY A 51 6.65 31.83 4.69
CA GLY A 51 7.01 32.33 6.02
C GLY A 51 7.28 31.25 7.08
N LEU A 52 7.28 29.97 6.73
CA LEU A 52 7.62 28.88 7.67
C LEU A 52 9.12 28.90 8.05
N GLY A 53 9.38 28.81 9.35
CA GLY A 53 10.71 28.90 9.96
C GLY A 53 11.33 27.53 10.31
N GLU A 54 12.42 27.54 11.09
CA GLU A 54 13.19 26.34 11.44
C GLU A 54 12.46 25.43 12.45
N ASP A 55 11.57 25.99 13.27
CA ASP A 55 10.76 25.23 14.24
C ASP A 55 9.49 24.61 13.63
N ASP A 56 9.24 24.88 12.35
CA ASP A 56 8.10 24.36 11.60
C ASP A 56 8.44 23.03 10.92
N VAL A 57 7.45 22.13 10.92
CA VAL A 57 7.51 20.84 10.24
C VAL A 57 6.34 20.74 9.30
N VAL A 58 6.61 20.45 8.02
CA VAL A 58 5.57 20.11 7.05
C VAL A 58 5.49 18.60 6.94
N TYR A 59 4.35 18.03 7.32
CA TYR A 59 4.03 16.64 7.04
C TYR A 59 3.33 16.54 5.69
N ALA A 60 4.03 15.94 4.73
CA ALA A 60 3.58 15.74 3.36
C ALA A 60 2.85 14.38 3.23
N GLY A 61 1.76 14.23 3.98
CA GLY A 61 1.03 12.98 4.10
C GLY A 61 -0.11 12.79 3.11
N SER A 62 0.09 13.15 1.85
CA SER A 62 -0.99 13.56 0.95
C SER A 62 -0.78 13.03 -0.46
N GLY A 63 -0.84 11.71 -0.64
CA GLY A 63 -0.44 11.06 -1.88
C GLY A 63 1.04 11.29 -2.24
N PRO A 64 1.44 11.01 -3.49
CA PRO A 64 2.82 11.16 -3.95
C PRO A 64 3.19 12.62 -4.30
N TYR A 65 2.78 13.59 -3.47
CA TYR A 65 2.89 15.02 -3.76
C TYR A 65 3.92 15.75 -2.90
N ALA A 66 4.77 15.03 -2.15
CA ALA A 66 5.77 15.66 -1.30
C ALA A 66 6.76 16.55 -2.07
N PHE A 67 7.01 16.25 -3.34
CA PHE A 67 7.89 17.04 -4.21
C PHE A 67 7.46 18.51 -4.32
N LEU A 68 6.16 18.82 -4.17
CA LEU A 68 5.65 20.19 -4.17
C LEU A 68 6.22 21.00 -3.00
N TYR A 69 6.16 20.44 -1.78
CA TYR A 69 6.71 21.11 -0.60
C TYR A 69 8.22 21.29 -0.70
N HIS A 70 8.93 20.28 -1.22
CA HIS A 70 10.38 20.38 -1.45
C HIS A 70 10.70 21.50 -2.46
N HIS A 71 9.97 21.55 -3.58
CA HIS A 71 10.17 22.56 -4.61
C HIS A 71 9.81 23.97 -4.14
N TRP A 72 8.66 24.14 -3.47
CA TRP A 72 8.26 25.45 -2.92
C TRP A 72 9.18 25.92 -1.80
N ARG A 73 9.68 25.02 -0.95
CA ARG A 73 10.70 25.36 0.06
C ARG A 73 11.97 25.90 -0.61
N ALA A 74 12.42 25.30 -1.70
CA ALA A 74 13.56 25.77 -2.46
C ALA A 74 13.28 27.14 -3.11
N LEU A 75 12.13 27.29 -3.77
CA LEU A 75 11.71 28.52 -4.46
C LEU A 75 11.55 29.72 -3.51
N ARG A 76 11.01 29.49 -2.31
CA ARG A 76 10.69 30.55 -1.33
C ARG A 76 11.78 30.75 -0.28
N GLY A 77 12.88 29.98 -0.31
CA GLY A 77 13.93 30.05 0.71
C GLY A 77 13.48 29.62 2.11
N GLY A 78 12.49 28.71 2.22
CA GLY A 78 11.98 28.23 3.50
C GLY A 78 13.01 27.41 4.27
N ARG A 79 12.96 27.46 5.62
CA ARG A 79 13.90 26.75 6.52
C ARG A 79 13.27 25.59 7.32
N PHE A 80 12.01 25.28 7.05
CA PHE A 80 11.27 24.21 7.71
C PHE A 80 11.72 22.81 7.28
N ARG A 81 11.49 21.84 8.16
CA ARG A 81 11.75 20.42 7.91
C ARG A 81 10.55 19.77 7.22
N ILE A 82 10.81 18.86 6.29
CA ILE A 82 9.77 18.10 5.60
C ILE A 82 9.81 16.64 6.08
N VAL A 83 8.65 16.14 6.49
CA VAL A 83 8.42 14.71 6.71
C VAL A 83 7.51 14.21 5.61
N ARG A 84 8.05 13.44 4.67
CA ARG A 84 7.31 12.84 3.55
C ARG A 84 7.05 11.38 3.81
N GLU A 85 6.10 10.81 3.08
CA GLU A 85 5.76 9.40 3.19
C GLU A 85 5.69 8.73 1.81
N ALA A 86 5.86 7.41 1.81
CA ALA A 86 5.61 6.54 0.67
C ALA A 86 4.75 5.35 1.08
N HIS A 87 3.51 5.31 0.57
CA HIS A 87 2.49 4.32 1.01
C HIS A 87 2.32 3.13 0.09
N THR A 88 2.90 3.16 -1.10
CA THR A 88 2.89 2.02 -2.01
C THR A 88 4.32 1.67 -2.44
N ALA A 89 4.59 0.39 -2.68
CA ALA A 89 5.94 -0.11 -2.94
C ALA A 89 6.38 0.21 -4.38
N LEU A 90 5.86 -0.51 -5.38
CA LEU A 90 6.26 -0.40 -6.79
C LEU A 90 5.15 0.28 -7.61
N TRP A 91 4.91 1.55 -7.33
CA TRP A 91 3.94 2.38 -8.04
C TRP A 91 4.60 3.65 -8.56
N SER A 92 4.27 4.02 -9.80
CA SER A 92 4.88 5.15 -10.51
C SER A 92 4.80 6.46 -9.72
N GLY A 93 3.68 6.73 -9.06
CA GLY A 93 3.48 7.95 -8.27
C GLY A 93 4.57 8.17 -7.19
N TYR A 94 4.74 7.25 -6.24
CA TYR A 94 5.75 7.45 -5.18
C TYR A 94 7.19 7.31 -5.67
N TRP A 95 7.43 6.58 -6.76
CA TRP A 95 8.75 6.55 -7.40
C TRP A 95 9.08 7.90 -8.04
N ALA A 96 8.14 8.48 -8.78
CA ALA A 96 8.26 9.83 -9.32
C ALA A 96 8.44 10.86 -8.20
N GLN A 97 7.70 10.76 -7.10
CA GLN A 97 7.91 11.62 -5.92
C GLN A 97 9.36 11.57 -5.45
N GLU A 98 9.92 10.37 -5.23
CA GLU A 98 11.27 10.27 -4.69
C GLU A 98 12.34 10.72 -5.70
N GLU A 99 12.15 10.48 -6.99
CA GLU A 99 12.99 11.04 -8.06
C GLU A 99 12.97 12.58 -8.05
N LEU A 100 11.78 13.19 -7.94
CA LEU A 100 11.60 14.65 -7.93
C LEU A 100 12.06 15.30 -6.62
N CYS A 101 11.96 14.59 -5.49
CA CYS A 101 12.43 15.06 -4.20
C CYS A 101 13.96 14.96 -4.07
N ALA A 102 14.60 13.96 -4.68
CA ALA A 102 16.00 13.64 -4.48
C ALA A 102 16.98 14.84 -4.50
N PRO A 103 16.94 15.76 -5.48
CA PRO A 103 17.84 16.91 -5.49
C PRO A 103 17.49 18.01 -4.47
N LEU A 104 16.35 17.90 -3.79
CA LEU A 104 15.76 18.92 -2.91
C LEU A 104 15.67 18.47 -1.43
N VAL A 105 16.08 17.24 -1.13
CA VAL A 105 16.17 16.71 0.24
C VAL A 105 17.29 17.44 0.99
N ARG A 106 17.01 17.85 2.23
CA ARG A 106 17.97 18.52 3.12
C ARG A 106 18.21 17.70 4.39
N PRO A 107 19.35 17.90 5.09
CA PRO A 107 19.55 17.33 6.42
C PRO A 107 18.38 17.64 7.35
N GLY A 108 17.94 16.63 8.10
CA GLY A 108 16.76 16.71 8.96
C GLY A 108 15.48 16.24 8.29
N ASP A 109 15.32 16.32 6.96
CA ASP A 109 14.14 15.76 6.30
C ASP A 109 14.01 14.25 6.54
N LEU A 110 12.79 13.76 6.61
CA LEU A 110 12.50 12.36 6.94
C LEU A 110 11.55 11.74 5.91
N ALA A 111 11.88 10.55 5.43
CA ALA A 111 10.97 9.68 4.67
C ALA A 111 10.37 8.60 5.59
N LEU A 112 9.04 8.58 5.70
CA LEU A 112 8.29 7.58 6.46
C LEU A 112 7.82 6.45 5.55
N PHE A 113 7.98 5.24 6.06
CA PHE A 113 7.56 4.02 5.40
C PHE A 113 6.65 3.19 6.32
N PRO A 114 5.64 2.49 5.78
CA PRO A 114 4.78 1.64 6.60
C PRO A 114 5.51 0.46 7.24
N THR A 115 6.58 -0.04 6.62
CA THR A 115 7.33 -1.23 7.05
C THR A 115 8.82 -1.07 6.75
N GLU A 116 9.69 -1.84 7.43
CA GLU A 116 11.11 -1.90 7.09
C GLU A 116 11.33 -2.55 5.72
N TYR A 117 10.47 -3.49 5.30
CA TYR A 117 10.44 -4.01 3.92
C TYR A 117 10.45 -2.87 2.88
N THR A 118 9.48 -1.95 2.98
CA THR A 118 9.35 -0.83 2.05
C THR A 118 10.49 0.18 2.20
N ARG A 119 10.89 0.49 3.44
CA ARG A 119 12.05 1.35 3.69
C ARG A 119 13.31 0.82 3.00
N ARG A 120 13.59 -0.48 3.08
CA ARG A 120 14.74 -1.09 2.40
C ARG A 120 14.64 -1.03 0.89
N LEU A 121 13.46 -1.30 0.34
CA LEU A 121 13.21 -1.20 -1.10
C LEU A 121 13.56 0.19 -1.61
N PHE A 122 13.07 1.25 -0.96
CA PHE A 122 13.37 2.62 -1.38
C PHE A 122 14.82 3.01 -1.13
N ARG A 123 15.42 2.66 0.02
CA ARG A 123 16.84 2.91 0.30
C ARG A 123 17.78 2.26 -0.73
N GLY A 124 17.41 1.09 -1.25
CA GLY A 124 18.19 0.39 -2.27
C GLY A 124 18.16 1.05 -3.65
N ASN A 125 17.15 1.89 -3.92
CA ASN A 125 16.93 2.49 -5.24
C ASN A 125 17.08 4.02 -5.26
N PHE A 126 17.05 4.67 -4.10
CA PHE A 126 17.14 6.13 -3.97
C PHE A 126 18.22 6.54 -2.99
N PRO A 127 19.38 7.05 -3.45
CA PRO A 127 20.46 7.52 -2.58
C PRO A 127 20.04 8.64 -1.60
N SER A 128 19.02 9.42 -1.97
CA SER A 128 18.42 10.47 -1.13
C SER A 128 17.66 9.91 0.09
N VAL A 129 17.28 8.63 0.06
CA VAL A 129 16.65 7.93 1.19
C VAL A 129 17.76 7.26 2.00
N THR A 130 18.30 7.99 2.98
CA THR A 130 19.38 7.48 3.84
C THR A 130 18.84 6.73 5.05
N ALA A 131 19.69 5.97 5.76
CA ALA A 131 19.30 5.31 7.00
C ALA A 131 18.83 6.31 8.07
N ALA A 132 19.53 7.43 8.23
CA ALA A 132 19.19 8.46 9.21
C ALA A 132 18.02 9.36 8.76
N GLY A 133 17.85 9.54 7.44
CA GLY A 133 16.76 10.31 6.83
C GLY A 133 15.52 9.49 6.48
N SER A 134 15.36 8.30 7.06
CA SER A 134 14.17 7.48 6.88
C SER A 134 13.80 6.68 8.13
N ALA A 135 12.52 6.39 8.30
CA ALA A 135 12.01 5.63 9.44
C ALA A 135 10.77 4.80 9.10
N VAL A 136 10.46 3.84 9.96
CA VAL A 136 9.21 3.07 9.92
C VAL A 136 8.25 3.67 10.93
N ALA A 137 7.10 4.15 10.46
CA ALA A 137 6.03 4.63 11.31
C ALA A 137 4.69 4.60 10.56
N TYR A 138 3.68 3.97 11.15
CA TYR A 138 2.34 3.93 10.56
C TYR A 138 1.26 3.83 11.65
N PRO A 139 0.66 4.96 12.08
CA PRO A 139 -0.21 4.97 13.26
C PRO A 139 -1.57 4.32 12.95
N MET A 140 -1.72 3.08 13.40
CA MET A 140 -2.88 2.24 13.13
C MET A 140 -3.37 1.46 14.34
N LEU A 141 -2.49 0.98 15.22
CA LEU A 141 -2.91 0.08 16.28
C LEU A 141 -3.79 0.75 17.33
N ASP A 142 -3.57 2.02 17.63
CA ASP A 142 -4.29 2.72 18.70
C ASP A 142 -5.78 2.95 18.40
N ARG A 143 -6.20 2.73 17.15
CA ARG A 143 -7.61 2.78 16.71
C ARG A 143 -8.25 1.40 16.52
N LEU A 144 -7.48 0.32 16.63
CA LEU A 144 -7.98 -1.04 16.50
C LEU A 144 -8.38 -1.62 17.87
N PRO A 145 -9.30 -2.60 17.91
CA PRO A 145 -9.61 -3.28 19.17
C PRO A 145 -8.41 -4.09 19.66
N ARG A 146 -8.41 -4.45 20.94
CA ARG A 146 -7.41 -5.36 21.53
C ARG A 146 -8.12 -6.61 22.03
N ARG A 147 -8.54 -7.48 21.11
CA ARG A 147 -9.20 -8.75 21.45
C ARG A 147 -8.16 -9.82 21.76
N ALA A 148 -8.50 -10.72 22.70
CA ALA A 148 -7.67 -11.89 22.96
C ALA A 148 -7.62 -12.80 21.71
N PRO A 149 -6.52 -13.53 21.48
CA PRO A 149 -6.43 -14.48 20.38
C PRO A 149 -7.55 -15.52 20.45
N ARG A 150 -8.25 -15.73 19.34
CA ARG A 150 -9.29 -16.75 19.21
C ARG A 150 -8.63 -18.13 19.09
N PRO A 151 -9.08 -19.13 19.87
CA PRO A 151 -8.61 -20.50 19.67
C PRO A 151 -9.09 -21.03 18.32
N LEU A 152 -8.20 -21.67 17.58
CA LEU A 152 -8.57 -22.36 16.35
C LEU A 152 -9.38 -23.62 16.67
N PRO A 153 -10.40 -23.97 15.85
CA PRO A 153 -11.03 -25.29 15.93
C PRO A 153 -9.98 -26.40 15.75
N PRO A 154 -10.12 -27.54 16.45
CA PRO A 154 -9.19 -28.65 16.28
C PRO A 154 -9.19 -29.17 14.84
N ALA A 155 -8.13 -29.90 14.45
CA ALA A 155 -8.09 -30.55 13.14
C ALA A 155 -9.28 -31.52 13.00
N GLY A 156 -9.92 -31.52 11.82
CA GLY A 156 -11.14 -32.28 11.56
C GLY A 156 -12.45 -31.60 11.99
N ALA A 157 -12.42 -30.57 12.84
CA ALA A 157 -13.62 -29.75 13.10
C ALA A 157 -13.86 -28.73 11.97
N PRO A 158 -15.08 -28.15 11.84
CA PRO A 158 -15.34 -27.10 10.87
C PRO A 158 -14.39 -25.91 10.98
N LEU A 159 -14.01 -25.32 9.84
CA LEU A 159 -13.16 -24.13 9.76
C LEU A 159 -13.74 -23.12 8.79
N ARG A 160 -13.81 -21.86 9.23
CA ARG A 160 -14.24 -20.72 8.41
C ARG A 160 -13.02 -19.94 7.97
N ILE A 161 -12.71 -20.01 6.68
CA ILE A 161 -11.62 -19.24 6.06
C ILE A 161 -12.16 -17.86 5.67
N GLY A 162 -11.40 -16.81 5.95
CA GLY A 162 -11.66 -15.45 5.50
C GLY A 162 -10.68 -14.97 4.44
N TYR A 163 -11.17 -14.17 3.50
CA TYR A 163 -10.36 -13.30 2.65
C TYR A 163 -10.97 -11.90 2.65
N LEU A 164 -10.16 -10.89 2.93
CA LEU A 164 -10.60 -9.49 2.94
C LEU A 164 -9.62 -8.62 2.14
N GLY A 165 -10.15 -7.97 1.10
CA GLY A 165 -9.39 -7.11 0.20
C GLY A 165 -9.88 -7.22 -1.24
N ALA A 166 -9.29 -6.42 -2.14
CA ALA A 166 -9.65 -6.49 -3.56
C ALA A 166 -9.45 -7.91 -4.13
N LEU A 167 -10.47 -8.46 -4.77
CA LEU A 167 -10.40 -9.77 -5.42
C LEU A 167 -9.63 -9.56 -6.73
N SER A 168 -8.39 -10.01 -6.77
CA SER A 168 -7.47 -9.74 -7.88
C SER A 168 -6.36 -10.78 -7.97
N LEU A 169 -5.78 -10.94 -9.17
CA LEU A 169 -4.56 -11.73 -9.34
C LEU A 169 -3.40 -11.19 -8.53
N ALA A 170 -3.25 -9.87 -8.43
CA ALA A 170 -2.16 -9.28 -7.67
C ALA A 170 -2.15 -9.72 -6.21
N LYS A 171 -3.33 -9.95 -5.62
CA LYS A 171 -3.46 -10.46 -4.26
C LYS A 171 -3.57 -11.99 -4.17
N ASN A 172 -3.28 -12.70 -5.27
CA ASN A 172 -3.38 -14.16 -5.38
C ASN A 172 -4.75 -14.72 -4.96
N PHE A 173 -5.83 -14.00 -5.28
CA PHE A 173 -7.19 -14.44 -4.93
C PHE A 173 -7.58 -15.76 -5.61
N ASP A 174 -7.02 -16.04 -6.78
CA ASP A 174 -7.17 -17.33 -7.45
C ASP A 174 -6.58 -18.50 -6.65
N GLN A 175 -5.47 -18.28 -5.93
CA GLN A 175 -4.92 -19.29 -5.00
C GLN A 175 -5.82 -19.49 -3.78
N VAL A 176 -6.49 -18.43 -3.30
CA VAL A 176 -7.49 -18.53 -2.22
C VAL A 176 -8.62 -19.47 -2.65
N VAL A 177 -9.16 -19.27 -3.86
CA VAL A 177 -10.23 -20.12 -4.43
C VAL A 177 -9.75 -21.57 -4.60
N SER A 178 -8.55 -21.77 -5.15
CA SER A 178 -7.95 -23.11 -5.36
C SER A 178 -7.74 -23.86 -4.04
N VAL A 179 -7.03 -23.23 -3.09
CA VAL A 179 -6.74 -23.78 -1.75
C VAL A 179 -8.02 -24.09 -0.99
N PHE A 180 -9.00 -23.18 -1.02
CA PHE A 180 -10.29 -23.42 -0.39
C PHE A 180 -10.97 -24.67 -0.96
N ALA A 181 -11.04 -24.81 -2.29
CA ALA A 181 -11.67 -25.97 -2.91
C ALA A 181 -11.00 -27.28 -2.51
N ARG A 182 -9.66 -27.28 -2.40
CA ARG A 182 -8.89 -28.44 -1.92
C ARG A 182 -9.21 -28.76 -0.47
N CYS A 183 -9.23 -27.75 0.41
CA CYS A 183 -9.54 -27.93 1.82
C CYS A 183 -10.98 -28.42 2.03
N HIS A 184 -11.95 -27.86 1.30
CA HIS A 184 -13.36 -28.26 1.37
C HIS A 184 -13.53 -29.75 1.02
N ARG A 185 -12.94 -30.22 -0.09
CA ARG A 185 -12.99 -31.64 -0.46
C ARG A 185 -12.28 -32.55 0.53
N ALA A 186 -11.10 -32.17 0.99
CA ALA A 186 -10.31 -32.98 1.93
C ALA A 186 -10.90 -33.06 3.34
N SER A 187 -11.92 -32.25 3.64
CA SER A 187 -12.61 -32.18 4.93
C SER A 187 -14.07 -32.59 4.86
N ASP A 188 -14.48 -33.28 3.79
CA ASP A 188 -15.87 -33.69 3.54
C ASP A 188 -16.88 -32.54 3.70
N GLY A 189 -16.47 -31.34 3.25
CA GLY A 189 -17.28 -30.13 3.26
C GLY A 189 -17.22 -29.28 4.54
N ALA A 190 -16.41 -29.66 5.55
CA ALA A 190 -16.35 -28.95 6.82
C ALA A 190 -15.65 -27.57 6.76
N VAL A 191 -14.92 -27.28 5.68
CA VAL A 191 -14.27 -25.98 5.47
C VAL A 191 -15.16 -25.06 4.62
N THR A 192 -15.38 -23.83 5.05
CA THR A 192 -16.14 -22.78 4.33
C THR A 192 -15.29 -21.54 4.07
N LEU A 193 -15.70 -20.71 3.11
CA LEU A 193 -15.00 -19.48 2.71
C LEU A 193 -15.90 -18.26 2.79
N VAL A 194 -15.42 -17.19 3.40
CA VAL A 194 -16.03 -15.86 3.38
C VAL A 194 -15.07 -14.87 2.71
N CYS A 195 -15.52 -14.22 1.64
CA CYS A 195 -14.75 -13.25 0.88
C CYS A 195 -15.43 -11.88 0.93
N ALA A 196 -14.70 -10.86 1.34
CA ALA A 196 -15.16 -9.48 1.33
C ALA A 196 -14.17 -8.59 0.56
N GLY A 197 -14.69 -7.77 -0.35
CA GLY A 197 -13.93 -6.81 -1.15
C GLY A 197 -14.46 -6.64 -2.57
N LYS A 198 -13.86 -5.68 -3.29
CA LYS A 198 -14.25 -5.34 -4.66
C LYS A 198 -13.67 -6.35 -5.66
N PRO A 199 -14.47 -6.91 -6.60
CA PRO A 199 -13.95 -7.62 -7.75
C PRO A 199 -13.27 -6.65 -8.72
N ASN A 200 -11.99 -6.90 -9.03
CA ASN A 200 -11.23 -6.08 -9.98
C ASN A 200 -11.21 -6.67 -11.41
N ASP A 201 -11.90 -7.78 -11.62
CA ASP A 201 -11.96 -8.52 -12.88
C ASP A 201 -13.28 -9.33 -12.92
N PRO A 202 -13.99 -9.40 -14.06
CA PRO A 202 -15.24 -10.16 -14.18
C PRO A 202 -15.16 -11.61 -13.70
N ARG A 203 -13.99 -12.26 -13.75
CA ARG A 203 -13.84 -13.63 -13.25
C ARG A 203 -13.92 -13.76 -11.72
N TRP A 204 -13.80 -12.64 -11.00
CA TRP A 204 -13.92 -12.58 -9.53
C TRP A 204 -15.32 -12.15 -9.07
N GLU A 205 -16.24 -11.91 -10.00
CA GLU A 205 -17.65 -11.73 -9.69
C GLU A 205 -18.25 -13.02 -9.10
N THR A 206 -19.23 -12.86 -8.21
CA THR A 206 -19.83 -13.97 -7.45
C THR A 206 -20.24 -15.17 -8.31
N ALA A 207 -20.93 -14.91 -9.43
CA ALA A 207 -21.38 -15.97 -10.34
C ALA A 207 -20.20 -16.74 -10.98
N ALA A 208 -19.12 -16.05 -11.34
CA ALA A 208 -17.94 -16.66 -11.94
C ALA A 208 -17.16 -17.50 -10.91
N VAL A 209 -17.03 -17.01 -9.68
CA VAL A 209 -16.40 -17.74 -8.57
C VAL A 209 -17.22 -18.99 -8.23
N HIS A 210 -18.54 -18.88 -8.10
CA HIS A 210 -19.41 -20.04 -7.85
C HIS A 210 -19.33 -21.07 -8.98
N ALA A 211 -19.32 -20.63 -10.25
CA ALA A 211 -19.18 -21.54 -11.37
C ALA A 211 -17.82 -22.27 -11.37
N ALA A 212 -16.73 -21.58 -11.01
CA ALA A 212 -15.41 -22.19 -10.89
C ALA A 212 -15.34 -23.23 -9.76
N LEU A 213 -15.94 -22.92 -8.61
CA LEU A 213 -15.99 -23.80 -7.45
C LEU A 213 -16.93 -24.99 -7.65
N GLY A 214 -18.06 -24.80 -8.35
CA GLY A 214 -18.97 -25.87 -8.75
C GLY A 214 -18.30 -26.92 -9.63
N ARG A 215 -17.45 -26.49 -10.58
CA ARG A 215 -16.61 -27.43 -11.38
C ARG A 215 -15.63 -28.23 -10.53
N ALA A 216 -15.27 -27.71 -9.36
CA ALA A 216 -14.38 -28.35 -8.39
C ALA A 216 -15.13 -29.15 -7.32
N GLY A 217 -16.45 -29.36 -7.47
CA GLY A 217 -17.29 -30.13 -6.56
C GLY A 217 -17.68 -29.39 -5.28
N VAL A 218 -17.56 -28.07 -5.25
CA VAL A 218 -17.91 -27.23 -4.08
C VAL A 218 -19.26 -26.57 -4.32
N PRO A 219 -20.23 -26.73 -3.42
CA PRO A 219 -21.55 -26.16 -3.62
C PRO A 219 -21.57 -24.67 -3.23
N PRO A 220 -22.46 -23.84 -3.82
CA PRO A 220 -22.46 -22.39 -3.61
C PRO A 220 -22.58 -21.95 -2.14
N GLU A 221 -23.28 -22.70 -1.30
CA GLU A 221 -23.48 -22.40 0.12
C GLU A 221 -22.20 -22.49 0.96
N ALA A 222 -21.16 -23.16 0.47
CA ALA A 222 -19.86 -23.22 1.14
C ALA A 222 -19.06 -21.91 1.01
N VAL A 223 -19.54 -20.96 0.22
CA VAL A 223 -18.84 -19.72 -0.13
C VAL A 223 -19.76 -18.52 0.04
N ARG A 224 -19.31 -17.52 0.77
CA ARG A 224 -20.03 -16.25 0.94
C ARG A 224 -19.23 -15.10 0.35
N MET A 225 -19.74 -14.50 -0.71
CA MET A 225 -19.19 -13.30 -1.34
C MET A 225 -19.94 -12.07 -0.80
N GLU A 226 -19.32 -11.32 0.12
CA GLU A 226 -19.96 -10.21 0.84
C GLU A 226 -19.81 -8.84 0.14
N GLY A 227 -19.03 -8.75 -0.93
CA GLY A 227 -18.72 -7.48 -1.59
C GLY A 227 -17.93 -6.52 -0.69
N VAL A 228 -17.96 -5.21 -0.99
CA VAL A 228 -17.27 -4.19 -0.20
C VAL A 228 -18.04 -3.93 1.09
N ARG A 229 -17.33 -4.00 2.23
CA ARG A 229 -17.89 -3.77 3.58
C ARG A 229 -17.37 -2.45 4.14
N PRO A 230 -18.21 -1.64 4.81
CA PRO A 230 -17.75 -0.45 5.50
C PRO A 230 -16.95 -0.82 6.77
N GLN A 231 -16.14 0.11 7.28
CA GLN A 231 -15.18 -0.16 8.37
C GLN A 231 -15.88 -0.65 9.64
N GLU A 232 -17.04 -0.07 9.96
CA GLU A 232 -17.88 -0.40 11.10
C GLU A 232 -18.44 -1.83 11.07
N GLU A 233 -18.47 -2.47 9.90
CA GLU A 233 -18.95 -3.84 9.71
C GLU A 233 -17.82 -4.88 9.68
N LEU A 234 -16.56 -4.45 9.65
CA LEU A 234 -15.40 -5.35 9.70
C LEU A 234 -15.35 -6.21 10.97
N PRO A 235 -15.75 -5.74 12.18
CA PRO A 235 -15.82 -6.62 13.34
C PRO A 235 -16.70 -7.86 13.10
N ALA A 236 -17.85 -7.70 12.44
CA ALA A 236 -18.74 -8.82 12.11
C ALA A 236 -18.11 -9.79 11.11
N PHE A 237 -17.34 -9.29 10.14
CA PHE A 237 -16.57 -10.13 9.23
C PHE A 237 -15.54 -10.98 9.99
N PHE A 238 -14.73 -10.37 10.86
CA PHE A 238 -13.72 -11.08 11.65
C PHE A 238 -14.35 -12.06 12.66
N ASP A 239 -15.54 -11.75 13.19
CA ASP A 239 -16.31 -12.66 14.03
C ASP A 239 -16.86 -13.87 13.26
N GLY A 240 -17.06 -13.71 11.95
CA GLY A 240 -17.50 -14.77 11.03
C GLY A 240 -16.43 -15.76 10.60
N ILE A 241 -15.15 -15.56 10.91
CA ILE A 241 -14.04 -16.39 10.41
C ILE A 241 -13.12 -16.92 11.53
N ASP A 242 -12.38 -17.98 11.26
CA ASP A 242 -11.42 -18.58 12.20
C ASP A 242 -9.96 -18.29 11.81
N VAL A 243 -9.70 -18.09 10.52
CA VAL A 243 -8.37 -17.76 9.97
C VAL A 243 -8.54 -16.84 8.77
N LEU A 244 -7.68 -15.83 8.63
CA LEU A 244 -7.59 -15.00 7.43
C LEU A 244 -6.48 -15.52 6.50
N LEU A 245 -6.75 -15.57 5.21
CA LEU A 245 -5.72 -15.75 4.17
C LEU A 245 -5.27 -14.40 3.61
N PHE A 246 -3.97 -14.18 3.63
CA PHE A 246 -3.30 -13.03 3.02
C PHE A 246 -2.14 -13.49 2.11
N PRO A 247 -2.42 -14.24 1.02
CA PRO A 247 -1.37 -14.74 0.12
C PRO A 247 -0.85 -13.65 -0.84
N SER A 248 -1.06 -12.38 -0.51
CA SER A 248 -0.82 -11.24 -1.40
C SER A 248 0.67 -11.11 -1.72
N THR A 249 0.99 -11.10 -3.01
CA THR A 249 2.30 -10.73 -3.55
C THR A 249 2.18 -9.46 -4.40
N ALA A 250 1.14 -8.65 -4.16
CA ALA A 250 0.86 -7.50 -5.00
C ALA A 250 2.03 -6.51 -4.97
N SER A 251 2.45 -6.05 -6.15
CA SER A 251 3.58 -5.12 -6.30
C SER A 251 3.46 -3.81 -5.53
N ARG A 252 2.24 -3.43 -5.14
CA ARG A 252 1.94 -2.20 -4.40
C ARG A 252 1.67 -2.42 -2.91
N GLU A 253 1.76 -3.66 -2.41
CA GLU A 253 1.50 -3.99 -1.00
C GLU A 253 2.66 -3.50 -0.12
N THR A 254 2.34 -2.81 0.97
CA THR A 254 3.35 -2.11 1.81
C THR A 254 3.19 -2.31 3.29
N LEU A 255 1.96 -2.57 3.74
CA LEU A 255 1.64 -2.79 5.14
C LEU A 255 0.86 -4.08 5.35
N GLY A 256 -0.07 -4.43 4.45
CA GLY A 256 -1.05 -5.47 4.76
C GLY A 256 -1.98 -5.03 5.91
N ARG A 257 -2.63 -3.87 5.78
CA ARG A 257 -3.57 -3.32 6.79
C ARG A 257 -4.53 -4.38 7.36
N VAL A 258 -5.05 -5.24 6.49
CA VAL A 258 -5.97 -6.32 6.84
C VAL A 258 -5.37 -7.35 7.81
N VAL A 259 -4.05 -7.54 7.78
CA VAL A 259 -3.32 -8.40 8.72
C VAL A 259 -3.41 -7.78 10.12
N LEU A 260 -3.11 -6.49 10.28
CA LEU A 260 -3.25 -5.78 11.56
C LEU A 260 -4.70 -5.82 12.07
N GLU A 261 -5.67 -5.61 11.19
CA GLU A 261 -7.09 -5.66 11.52
C GLU A 261 -7.52 -7.05 12.01
N ALA A 262 -7.11 -8.13 11.33
CA ALA A 262 -7.41 -9.49 11.75
C ALA A 262 -6.78 -9.83 13.11
N LEU A 263 -5.49 -9.51 13.29
CA LEU A 263 -4.77 -9.76 14.54
C LEU A 263 -5.41 -9.01 15.72
N ALA A 264 -5.81 -7.75 15.52
CA ALA A 264 -6.51 -6.94 16.51
C ALA A 264 -7.87 -7.53 16.93
N HIS A 265 -8.53 -8.26 16.03
CA HIS A 265 -9.76 -9.00 16.30
C HIS A 265 -9.54 -10.43 16.83
N GLY A 266 -8.28 -10.80 17.08
CA GLY A 266 -7.91 -12.13 17.58
C GLY A 266 -7.92 -13.22 16.50
N VAL A 267 -8.01 -12.87 15.23
CA VAL A 267 -8.02 -13.83 14.10
C VAL A 267 -6.59 -14.05 13.59
N PRO A 268 -6.05 -15.29 13.64
CA PRO A 268 -4.74 -15.58 13.08
C PRO A 268 -4.76 -15.48 11.55
N VAL A 269 -3.60 -15.15 10.98
CA VAL A 269 -3.44 -14.95 9.54
C VAL A 269 -2.42 -15.93 8.99
N LEU A 270 -2.69 -16.54 7.83
CA LEU A 270 -1.67 -17.19 7.00
C LEU A 270 -1.35 -16.30 5.80
N ALA A 271 -0.08 -16.03 5.56
CA ALA A 271 0.35 -15.06 4.56
C ALA A 271 1.53 -15.53 3.71
N ALA A 272 1.76 -14.87 2.58
CA ALA A 272 2.98 -15.03 1.80
C ALA A 272 4.21 -14.69 2.67
N ASP A 273 5.31 -15.43 2.51
CA ASP A 273 6.60 -15.19 3.19
C ASP A 273 7.43 -14.07 2.56
N VAL A 274 6.77 -13.11 1.92
CA VAL A 274 7.36 -11.92 1.30
C VAL A 274 6.54 -10.66 1.61
N GLY A 275 7.13 -9.50 1.38
CA GLY A 275 6.49 -8.21 1.59
C GLY A 275 6.21 -7.92 3.06
N PRO A 276 5.15 -7.16 3.38
CA PRO A 276 4.96 -6.66 4.74
C PRO A 276 4.57 -7.74 5.75
N ALA A 277 4.00 -8.87 5.31
CA ALA A 277 3.54 -9.92 6.21
C ALA A 277 4.66 -10.54 7.06
N VAL A 278 5.89 -10.58 6.53
CA VAL A 278 7.09 -11.12 7.20
C VAL A 278 7.41 -10.36 8.50
N GLU A 279 7.22 -9.04 8.47
CA GLU A 279 7.45 -8.15 9.61
C GLU A 279 6.34 -8.24 10.66
N LEU A 280 5.12 -8.56 10.23
CA LEU A 280 3.94 -8.59 11.09
C LEU A 280 3.71 -9.94 11.78
N LEU A 281 4.00 -11.04 11.09
CA LEU A 281 3.58 -12.39 11.49
C LEU A 281 4.74 -13.25 11.96
N PRO A 282 4.51 -14.19 12.88
CA PRO A 282 5.52 -15.20 13.22
C PRO A 282 5.79 -16.10 12.00
N ALA A 283 7.02 -16.64 11.91
CA ALA A 283 7.45 -17.50 10.80
C ALA A 283 6.49 -18.67 10.52
N ARG A 284 5.89 -19.25 11.58
CA ARG A 284 4.91 -20.33 11.48
C ARG A 284 3.69 -19.98 10.62
N ASN A 285 3.36 -18.71 10.51
CA ASN A 285 2.20 -18.20 9.77
C ASN A 285 2.54 -17.76 8.34
N LEU A 286 3.81 -17.85 7.95
CA LEU A 286 4.26 -17.54 6.60
C LEU A 286 4.23 -18.81 5.74
N VAL A 287 3.90 -18.61 4.47
CA VAL A 287 3.83 -19.64 3.43
C VAL A 287 4.90 -19.35 2.38
N PRO A 288 5.73 -20.34 2.03
CA PRO A 288 6.75 -20.18 1.00
C PRO A 288 6.20 -19.58 -0.30
N THR A 289 6.91 -18.62 -0.87
CA THR A 289 6.51 -17.90 -2.07
C THR A 289 7.57 -18.03 -3.16
N ALA A 290 7.17 -18.48 -4.34
CA ALA A 290 7.99 -18.44 -5.54
C ALA A 290 7.79 -17.10 -6.26
N LEU A 291 8.86 -16.32 -6.44
CA LEU A 291 8.81 -15.07 -7.21
C LEU A 291 8.79 -15.36 -8.72
N ASP A 292 8.11 -14.50 -9.47
CA ASP A 292 8.13 -14.50 -10.93
C ASP A 292 9.38 -13.75 -11.43
N VAL A 293 10.45 -14.52 -11.67
CA VAL A 293 11.77 -14.00 -12.11
C VAL A 293 11.91 -13.86 -13.62
N ASP A 294 10.95 -14.41 -14.37
CA ASP A 294 10.93 -14.34 -15.83
C ASP A 294 10.09 -13.14 -16.33
N GLY A 295 9.21 -12.64 -15.47
CA GLY A 295 8.37 -11.49 -15.73
C GLY A 295 9.12 -10.16 -15.81
N THR A 296 8.59 -9.27 -16.68
CA THR A 296 8.89 -7.84 -16.64
C THR A 296 7.64 -7.10 -16.20
N PHE A 297 7.81 -6.20 -15.23
CA PHE A 297 6.74 -5.48 -14.59
C PHE A 297 6.81 -3.99 -14.89
N ASP A 298 5.67 -3.32 -14.80
CA ASP A 298 5.49 -1.89 -15.04
C ASP A 298 4.87 -1.23 -13.81
N MET A 299 5.45 -0.14 -13.31
CA MET A 299 4.97 0.54 -12.10
C MET A 299 3.64 1.27 -12.28
N GLY A 300 3.22 1.53 -13.52
CA GLY A 300 1.90 2.02 -13.86
C GLY A 300 0.81 0.97 -13.65
N ARG A 301 1.18 -0.31 -13.54
CA ARG A 301 0.25 -1.43 -13.31
C ARG A 301 0.48 -2.10 -11.96
N VAL A 302 -0.54 -2.82 -11.48
CA VAL A 302 -0.44 -3.66 -10.29
C VAL A 302 -0.57 -5.12 -10.72
N GLY A 303 0.33 -5.96 -10.21
CA GLY A 303 0.38 -7.38 -10.55
C GLY A 303 0.95 -8.20 -9.40
N PRO A 304 0.82 -9.54 -9.48
CA PRO A 304 1.47 -10.43 -8.51
C PRO A 304 2.96 -10.50 -8.81
N LEU A 305 3.79 -10.42 -7.78
CA LEU A 305 5.24 -10.62 -7.88
C LEU A 305 5.65 -12.10 -7.75
N GLY A 306 4.70 -12.97 -7.44
CA GLY A 306 4.96 -14.38 -7.15
C GLY A 306 3.72 -15.11 -6.66
N ARG A 307 3.90 -16.37 -6.32
CA ARG A 307 2.83 -17.32 -5.96
C ARG A 307 3.19 -18.06 -4.69
N VAL A 308 2.23 -18.19 -3.78
CA VAL A 308 2.43 -18.99 -2.56
C VAL A 308 2.35 -20.48 -2.89
N ASP A 309 3.06 -21.30 -2.11
CA ASP A 309 2.95 -22.76 -2.16
C ASP A 309 1.58 -23.20 -1.62
N GLU A 310 0.69 -23.61 -2.54
CA GLU A 310 -0.68 -24.02 -2.21
C GLU A 310 -0.73 -25.34 -1.43
N ASP A 311 0.29 -26.20 -1.57
CA ASP A 311 0.37 -27.47 -0.85
C ASP A 311 0.70 -27.21 0.62
N VAL A 312 1.68 -26.35 0.89
CA VAL A 312 2.00 -25.90 2.24
C VAL A 312 0.82 -25.18 2.87
N LEU A 313 0.18 -24.26 2.14
CA LEU A 313 -0.97 -23.51 2.66
C LEU A 313 -2.15 -24.45 2.98
N THR A 314 -2.49 -25.37 2.07
CA THR A 314 -3.56 -26.36 2.27
C THR A 314 -3.25 -27.26 3.47
N ARG A 315 -2.01 -27.76 3.57
CA ARG A 315 -1.57 -28.57 4.72
C ARG A 315 -1.70 -27.80 6.03
N LYS A 316 -1.25 -26.54 6.09
CA LYS A 316 -1.35 -25.70 7.29
C LYS A 316 -2.80 -25.52 7.73
N LEU A 317 -3.72 -25.28 6.79
CA LEU A 317 -5.15 -25.16 7.08
C LEU A 317 -5.75 -26.45 7.62
N LEU A 318 -5.49 -27.60 6.96
CA LEU A 318 -6.05 -28.90 7.37
C LEU A 318 -5.51 -29.39 8.72
N THR A 319 -4.22 -29.15 8.99
CA THR A 319 -3.53 -29.60 10.21
C THR A 319 -3.58 -28.59 11.35
N ARG A 320 -4.13 -27.38 11.11
CA ARG A 320 -4.13 -26.25 12.05
C ARG A 320 -2.72 -25.81 12.47
N ASP A 321 -1.74 -25.96 11.57
CA ASP A 321 -0.37 -25.50 11.78
C ASP A 321 -0.26 -23.98 11.59
N ILE A 322 -0.85 -23.25 12.54
CA ILE A 322 -1.02 -21.80 12.54
C ILE A 322 -0.81 -21.31 13.98
N ALA A 323 0.08 -20.35 14.18
CA ALA A 323 0.22 -19.69 15.48
C ALA A 323 -1.00 -18.80 15.77
N PRO A 324 -1.38 -18.63 17.05
CA PRO A 324 -2.43 -17.70 17.44
C PRO A 324 -2.18 -16.27 16.95
N ALA A 325 -3.24 -15.46 16.89
CA ALA A 325 -3.13 -14.06 16.53
C ALA A 325 -2.16 -13.32 17.47
N SER A 326 -1.03 -12.88 16.92
CA SER A 326 -0.02 -12.11 17.64
C SER A 326 0.75 -11.25 16.64
N LEU A 327 0.96 -9.99 16.99
CA LEU A 327 1.79 -9.06 16.23
C LEU A 327 3.21 -9.09 16.79
N ARG A 328 4.22 -9.18 15.92
CA ARG A 328 5.63 -9.22 16.35
C ARG A 328 6.11 -7.92 16.98
N HIS A 329 5.71 -6.79 16.43
CA HIS A 329 6.11 -5.46 16.88
C HIS A 329 4.91 -4.53 16.87
N GLU A 330 4.60 -3.90 18.01
CA GLU A 330 3.51 -2.93 18.08
C GLU A 330 4.01 -1.49 17.88
N THR A 331 5.16 -1.16 18.47
CA THR A 331 5.64 0.22 18.62
C THR A 331 5.62 1.04 17.32
N PRO A 332 6.15 0.56 16.17
CA PRO A 332 6.16 1.34 14.92
C PRO A 332 4.76 1.72 14.41
N TYR A 333 3.72 1.00 14.85
CA TYR A 333 2.36 1.16 14.37
C TYR A 333 1.45 1.95 15.32
N THR A 334 2.03 2.63 16.30
CA THR A 334 1.32 3.49 17.28
C THR A 334 1.30 4.95 16.87
N ASP A 335 0.30 5.69 17.33
CA ASP A 335 0.21 7.15 17.22
C ASP A 335 1.45 7.79 17.85
N GLY A 336 1.91 7.26 18.99
CA GLY A 336 3.09 7.74 19.69
C GLY A 336 4.37 7.68 18.84
N ALA A 337 4.64 6.55 18.19
CA ALA A 337 5.83 6.40 17.34
C ALA A 337 5.78 7.33 16.11
N PHE A 338 4.61 7.47 15.49
CA PHE A 338 4.42 8.41 14.39
C PHE A 338 4.71 9.86 14.82
N LEU A 339 4.15 10.29 15.96
CA LEU A 339 4.36 11.64 16.48
C LEU A 339 5.81 11.91 16.87
N ARG A 340 6.53 10.92 17.41
CA ARG A 340 7.97 11.02 17.67
C ARG A 340 8.78 11.13 16.38
N ALA A 341 8.42 10.37 15.34
CA ALA A 341 9.05 10.51 14.03
C ALA A 341 8.81 11.92 13.43
N LEU A 342 7.59 12.45 13.56
CA LEU A 342 7.31 13.85 13.19
C LEU A 342 8.16 14.85 13.98
N ALA A 343 8.48 14.58 15.25
CA ALA A 343 9.37 15.39 16.08
C ALA A 343 10.87 15.25 15.76
N GLY A 344 11.25 14.33 14.87
CA GLY A 344 12.66 14.07 14.53
C GLY A 344 13.32 12.99 15.39
N GLU A 345 12.52 12.23 16.16
CA GLU A 345 12.97 11.17 17.05
C GLU A 345 12.33 9.81 16.69
N PRO A 346 12.53 9.29 15.47
CA PRO A 346 11.90 8.04 15.05
C PRO A 346 12.31 6.87 15.95
N VAL A 347 11.37 5.96 16.17
CA VAL A 347 11.66 4.70 16.87
C VAL A 347 12.52 3.78 15.99
N PRO A 348 13.32 2.87 16.58
CA PRO A 348 14.05 1.86 15.82
C PRO A 348 13.12 1.05 14.92
N ALA A 349 13.61 0.70 13.73
CA ALA A 349 12.87 -0.15 12.81
C ALA A 349 12.73 -1.58 13.37
N PRO A 350 11.61 -2.26 13.07
CA PRO A 350 11.39 -3.64 13.50
C PRO A 350 12.38 -4.62 12.85
N ASP A 351 12.67 -5.71 13.55
CA ASP A 351 13.50 -6.80 13.05
C ASP A 351 12.67 -7.84 12.26
N GLY A 352 13.33 -8.88 11.76
CA GLY A 352 12.74 -9.96 10.95
C GLY A 352 11.74 -9.48 9.89
N HIS A 353 12.14 -8.48 9.11
CA HIS A 353 11.42 -7.98 7.94
C HIS A 353 11.82 -8.76 6.68
N ASP A 354 11.06 -8.57 5.60
CA ASP A 354 11.39 -9.16 4.29
C ASP A 354 12.71 -8.59 3.73
N ARG A 355 13.60 -9.51 3.34
CA ARG A 355 14.86 -9.23 2.65
C ARG A 355 14.88 -9.78 1.22
N ILE A 356 13.92 -10.63 0.89
CA ILE A 356 13.79 -11.29 -0.40
C ILE A 356 13.36 -10.27 -1.45
N LEU A 357 12.19 -9.62 -1.31
CA LEU A 357 11.73 -8.66 -2.33
C LEU A 357 12.67 -7.46 -2.50
N PRO A 358 13.13 -6.76 -1.45
CA PRO A 358 14.08 -5.66 -1.62
C PRO A 358 15.41 -6.11 -2.27
N GLY A 359 15.82 -7.36 -2.05
CA GLY A 359 17.02 -7.95 -2.66
C GLY A 359 16.81 -8.47 -4.08
N ALA A 360 15.57 -8.79 -4.47
CA ALA A 360 15.20 -9.34 -5.78
C ALA A 360 14.88 -8.24 -6.81
N VAL A 361 14.23 -7.15 -6.40
CA VAL A 361 13.78 -6.09 -7.33
C VAL A 361 14.97 -5.45 -8.05
N ARG A 362 14.89 -5.37 -9.39
CA ARG A 362 15.83 -4.63 -10.24
C ARG A 362 15.04 -3.63 -11.07
N VAL A 363 15.21 -2.35 -10.80
CA VAL A 363 14.52 -1.29 -11.54
C VAL A 363 15.40 -0.80 -12.68
N ALA A 364 14.82 -0.78 -13.88
CA ALA A 364 15.53 -0.28 -15.05
C ALA A 364 15.71 1.24 -14.92
N PRO A 365 16.88 1.79 -15.30
CA PRO A 365 17.06 3.23 -15.31
C PRO A 365 16.10 3.87 -16.32
N ARG A 366 15.60 5.04 -15.96
CA ARG A 366 14.80 5.88 -16.85
C ARG A 366 15.63 6.31 -18.06
N THR A 367 15.10 6.11 -19.26
CA THR A 367 15.74 6.57 -20.51
C THR A 367 14.98 7.77 -21.07
N GLY A 368 15.70 8.80 -21.52
CA GLY A 368 15.13 9.93 -22.26
C GLY A 368 14.27 10.93 -21.47
N ALA A 369 14.03 10.72 -20.18
CA ALA A 369 13.31 11.65 -19.31
C ALA A 369 14.13 11.92 -18.03
N VAL A 370 14.26 13.20 -17.67
CA VAL A 370 14.96 13.64 -16.46
C VAL A 370 13.92 14.16 -15.46
N PRO A 371 13.97 13.75 -14.18
CA PRO A 371 13.09 14.31 -13.15
C PRO A 371 13.22 15.83 -13.07
N ASP A 372 12.10 16.54 -13.26
CA ASP A 372 12.01 18.00 -13.17
C ASP A 372 10.87 18.40 -12.23
N ALA A 373 11.23 18.80 -11.01
CA ALA A 373 10.28 19.23 -9.99
C ALA A 373 9.52 20.50 -10.40
N ALA A 374 10.11 21.38 -11.20
CA ALA A 374 9.45 22.59 -11.69
C ALA A 374 8.39 22.26 -12.73
N ALA A 375 8.71 21.41 -13.71
CA ALA A 375 7.73 20.93 -14.69
C ALA A 375 6.58 20.14 -14.03
N ALA A 376 6.89 19.23 -13.11
CA ALA A 376 5.88 18.49 -12.35
C ALA A 376 4.98 19.43 -11.51
N THR A 377 5.56 20.46 -10.90
CA THR A 377 4.81 21.47 -10.14
C THR A 377 3.93 22.32 -11.05
N ALA A 378 4.42 22.73 -12.22
CA ALA A 378 3.63 23.47 -13.20
C ALA A 378 2.41 22.66 -13.66
N LEU A 379 2.62 21.39 -14.04
CA LEU A 379 1.53 20.50 -14.43
C LEU A 379 0.52 20.29 -13.30
N PHE A 380 0.98 20.12 -12.05
CA PHE A 380 0.10 20.03 -10.89
C PHE A 380 -0.79 21.26 -10.75
N ARG A 381 -0.21 22.46 -10.88
CA ARG A 381 -0.95 23.72 -10.80
C ARG A 381 -1.93 23.87 -11.96
N ASP A 382 -1.50 23.64 -13.18
CA ASP A 382 -2.38 23.75 -14.35
C ASP A 382 -3.58 22.78 -14.23
N PHE A 383 -3.35 21.59 -13.70
CA PHE A 383 -4.42 20.63 -13.40
C PHE A 383 -5.32 21.07 -12.23
N PHE A 384 -4.82 21.47 -11.07
CA PHE A 384 -5.74 21.81 -9.97
C PHE A 384 -6.38 23.21 -10.10
N GLU A 385 -5.73 24.16 -10.77
CA GLU A 385 -6.23 25.52 -11.05
C GLU A 385 -7.12 25.61 -12.30
N ARG A 386 -7.43 24.47 -12.95
CA ARG A 386 -8.28 24.40 -14.15
C ARG A 386 -7.80 25.19 -15.36
N ARG A 387 -6.49 25.15 -15.63
CA ARG A 387 -5.91 25.65 -16.87
C ARG A 387 -5.97 24.59 -17.96
N ASP A 388 -7.20 24.22 -18.32
CA ASP A 388 -7.48 23.04 -19.14
C ASP A 388 -6.91 23.15 -20.55
N ASP A 389 -6.82 24.35 -21.10
CA ASP A 389 -6.17 24.61 -22.39
C ASP A 389 -4.68 24.24 -22.36
N ALA A 390 -3.98 24.53 -21.25
CA ALA A 390 -2.56 24.22 -21.11
C ALA A 390 -2.32 22.70 -21.01
N VAL A 391 -3.11 22.01 -20.19
CA VAL A 391 -3.03 20.55 -20.06
C VAL A 391 -3.47 19.86 -21.36
N GLY A 392 -4.51 20.38 -22.02
CA GLY A 392 -5.01 19.90 -23.30
C GLY A 392 -3.95 20.01 -24.41
N ALA A 393 -3.30 21.18 -24.54
CA ALA A 393 -2.22 21.37 -25.50
C ALA A 393 -1.03 20.41 -25.26
N ALA A 394 -0.70 20.13 -23.99
CA ALA A 394 0.34 19.16 -23.65
C ALA A 394 -0.05 17.73 -24.06
N LEU A 395 -1.32 17.34 -23.89
CA LEU A 395 -1.85 16.05 -24.34
C LEU A 395 -1.90 15.95 -25.88
N ASP A 396 -2.27 17.04 -26.57
CA ASP A 396 -2.26 17.07 -28.04
C ASP A 396 -0.83 16.93 -28.60
N ALA A 397 0.15 17.59 -27.98
CA ALA A 397 1.56 17.44 -28.33
C ALA A 397 2.07 16.01 -28.07
N LEU A 398 1.63 15.38 -26.96
CA LEU A 398 1.93 13.97 -26.68
C LEU A 398 1.33 13.06 -27.75
N ALA A 399 0.07 13.26 -28.12
CA ALA A 399 -0.62 12.48 -29.13
C ALA A 399 0.04 12.62 -30.51
N ALA A 400 0.44 13.84 -30.89
CA ALA A 400 1.17 14.09 -32.12
C ALA A 400 2.54 13.38 -32.16
N ARG A 401 3.26 13.36 -31.03
CA ARG A 401 4.58 12.71 -30.91
C ARG A 401 4.50 11.18 -30.90
N THR A 402 3.48 10.62 -30.26
CA THR A 402 3.34 9.17 -30.06
C THR A 402 2.46 8.50 -31.11
N GLY A 403 1.69 9.27 -31.87
CA GLY A 403 0.65 8.76 -32.76
C GLY A 403 -0.56 8.16 -32.02
N HIS A 404 -0.65 8.35 -30.70
CA HIS A 404 -1.71 7.77 -29.87
C HIS A 404 -2.36 8.84 -28.98
N ASP A 405 -3.67 9.00 -29.16
CA ASP A 405 -4.49 9.79 -28.24
C ASP A 405 -5.11 8.88 -27.17
N ASP A 406 -4.93 9.20 -25.88
CA ASP A 406 -5.47 8.44 -24.75
C ASP A 406 -6.76 9.10 -24.20
N PRO A 407 -7.96 8.57 -24.53
CA PRO A 407 -9.22 9.15 -24.05
C PRO A 407 -9.39 9.09 -22.53
N ALA A 408 -8.66 8.22 -21.84
CA ALA A 408 -8.70 8.15 -20.38
C ALA A 408 -7.96 9.33 -19.73
N LEU A 409 -6.86 9.82 -20.33
CA LEU A 409 -6.19 11.05 -19.87
C LEU A 409 -7.08 12.27 -20.13
N ARG A 410 -7.72 12.35 -21.31
CA ARG A 410 -8.68 13.43 -21.61
C ARG A 410 -9.84 13.47 -20.64
N ARG A 411 -10.39 12.31 -20.25
CA ARG A 411 -11.45 12.22 -19.23
C ARG A 411 -11.00 12.68 -17.85
N ILE A 412 -9.74 12.47 -17.47
CA ILE A 412 -9.20 12.99 -16.21
C ILE A 412 -9.21 14.53 -16.22
N VAL A 413 -8.80 15.15 -17.34
CA VAL A 413 -8.85 16.60 -17.49
C VAL A 413 -10.31 17.08 -17.51
N ALA A 414 -11.19 16.47 -18.30
CA ALA A 414 -12.59 16.90 -18.40
C ALA A 414 -13.44 16.65 -17.13
N ALA A 415 -12.88 16.02 -16.08
CA ALA A 415 -13.63 15.68 -14.88
C ALA A 415 -14.20 16.95 -14.20
N PRO A 416 -15.50 16.94 -13.82
CA PRO A 416 -16.15 18.10 -13.20
C PRO A 416 -15.57 18.41 -11.82
N GLU A 417 -14.98 17.43 -11.14
CA GLU A 417 -14.32 17.58 -9.85
C GLU A 417 -12.88 17.04 -9.92
N ARG A 418 -11.93 17.76 -9.31
CA ARG A 418 -10.52 17.36 -9.19
C ARG A 418 -10.18 17.22 -7.72
N ASN A 419 -10.45 16.04 -7.19
CA ASN A 419 -10.22 15.73 -5.80
C ASN A 419 -8.77 15.25 -5.59
N LEU A 420 -7.99 15.96 -4.77
CA LEU A 420 -6.63 15.55 -4.42
C LEU A 420 -6.58 14.16 -3.78
N ALA A 421 -7.68 13.74 -3.12
CA ALA A 421 -7.82 12.40 -2.57
C ALA A 421 -7.95 11.31 -3.64
N ASP A 422 -8.38 11.60 -4.87
CA ASP A 422 -8.23 10.66 -5.98
C ASP A 422 -6.79 10.71 -6.52
N TYR A 423 -5.87 10.19 -5.71
CA TYR A 423 -4.44 10.17 -5.99
C TYR A 423 -4.05 9.26 -7.18
N ARG A 424 -5.01 8.75 -7.96
CA ARG A 424 -4.78 8.00 -9.20
C ARG A 424 -4.97 8.86 -10.45
N ALA A 425 -5.67 9.99 -10.34
CA ALA A 425 -5.94 10.86 -11.48
C ALA A 425 -4.68 11.62 -11.91
N PHE A 426 -4.14 12.48 -11.03
CA PHE A 426 -2.99 13.31 -11.37
C PHE A 426 -1.71 12.50 -11.71
N PRO A 427 -1.34 11.43 -10.97
CA PRO A 427 -0.15 10.67 -11.33
C PRO A 427 -0.18 10.07 -12.74
N ARG A 428 -1.36 9.80 -13.32
CA ARG A 428 -1.44 9.38 -14.72
C ARG A 428 -1.07 10.50 -15.70
N LEU A 429 -1.41 11.76 -15.38
CA LEU A 429 -0.96 12.92 -16.16
C LEU A 429 0.54 13.14 -15.98
N LEU A 430 1.05 13.00 -14.75
CA LEU A 430 2.49 13.08 -14.46
C LEU A 430 3.26 12.02 -15.25
N ASP A 431 2.79 10.77 -15.23
CA ASP A 431 3.34 9.64 -15.97
C ASP A 431 3.39 9.94 -17.49
N ALA A 432 2.32 10.51 -18.05
CA ALA A 432 2.21 10.75 -19.48
C ALA A 432 3.01 11.97 -19.96
N LEU A 433 3.09 13.04 -19.16
CA LEU A 433 3.55 14.35 -19.61
C LEU A 433 4.92 14.74 -19.08
N VAL A 434 5.38 14.17 -17.97
CA VAL A 434 6.63 14.57 -17.30
C VAL A 434 7.56 13.39 -17.09
N LEU A 435 7.08 12.34 -16.44
CA LEU A 435 7.95 11.28 -15.92
C LEU A 435 7.31 9.90 -16.10
N PRO A 436 7.59 9.19 -17.21
CA PRO A 436 6.97 7.89 -17.51
C PRO A 436 7.05 6.85 -16.38
N PRO A 437 6.22 5.81 -16.36
CA PRO A 437 6.42 4.71 -15.41
C PRO A 437 7.77 4.01 -15.64
N LEU A 438 8.40 3.55 -14.57
CA LEU A 438 9.57 2.67 -14.66
C LEU A 438 9.11 1.22 -14.81
N THR A 439 9.98 0.43 -15.43
CA THR A 439 9.86 -1.03 -15.45
C THR A 439 10.84 -1.66 -14.47
N TYR A 440 10.53 -2.87 -14.03
CA TYR A 440 11.40 -3.63 -13.14
C TYR A 440 11.26 -5.14 -13.39
N THR A 441 12.27 -5.89 -12.98
CA THR A 441 12.28 -7.35 -12.97
C THR A 441 12.59 -7.85 -11.56
N LEU A 442 12.44 -9.16 -11.36
CA LEU A 442 12.83 -9.83 -10.12
C LEU A 442 14.01 -10.76 -10.41
N ALA A 443 15.10 -10.61 -9.67
CA ALA A 443 16.20 -11.55 -9.69
C ALA A 443 15.94 -12.68 -8.69
N PRO A 444 16.48 -13.90 -8.92
CA PRO A 444 16.50 -14.94 -7.91
C PRO A 444 17.11 -14.42 -6.61
N ALA A 445 16.58 -14.85 -5.46
CA ALA A 445 17.22 -14.58 -4.18
C ALA A 445 18.67 -15.12 -4.23
N PRO A 446 19.67 -14.37 -3.72
CA PRO A 446 21.06 -14.84 -3.74
C PRO A 446 21.19 -16.19 -3.03
N ALA A 447 22.00 -17.10 -3.60
CA ALA A 447 22.24 -18.42 -3.03
C ALA A 447 22.70 -18.30 -1.57
N GLY A 448 22.00 -18.97 -0.64
CA GLY A 448 22.24 -18.87 0.80
C GLY A 448 21.37 -17.86 1.54
N ALA A 449 20.44 -17.17 0.87
CA ALA A 449 19.36 -16.48 1.55
C ALA A 449 18.51 -17.51 2.32
N VAL A 450 18.69 -17.55 3.64
CA VAL A 450 17.84 -18.33 4.53
C VAL A 450 16.41 -17.77 4.38
N PRO A 451 15.38 -18.62 4.18
CA PRO A 451 14.00 -18.16 4.23
C PRO A 451 13.79 -17.34 5.49
N THR A 452 13.26 -16.12 5.35
CA THR A 452 12.96 -15.24 6.47
C THR A 452 11.93 -15.92 7.36
N GLY A 453 12.41 -16.66 8.36
CA GLY A 453 11.59 -17.54 9.18
C GLY A 453 12.35 -18.68 9.88
N VAL A 454 13.59 -18.96 9.45
CA VAL A 454 14.50 -19.84 10.19
C VAL A 454 15.55 -18.96 10.89
N THR A 455 15.19 -18.44 12.06
CA THR A 455 16.20 -18.09 13.08
C THR A 455 16.11 -19.21 14.12
N PRO A 456 17.23 -19.82 14.55
CA PRO A 456 17.22 -20.94 15.49
C PRO A 456 16.50 -20.64 16.80
#